data_AF-A0A7S1MA83-F1
#
_entry.id   AF-A0A7S1MA83-F1
#
_cell.length_a   1.000
_cell.length_b   1.000
_cell.length_c   1.000
_cell.angle_alpha   90.00
_cell.angle_beta   90.00
_cell.angle_gamma   90.00
#
_symmetry.space_group_name_H-M   'P 1'
#
loop_
_entity.id
_entity.type
_entity.pdbx_description
1 polymer ?
#
loop_
_entity_poly.entity_id
_entity_poly.type
_entity_poly.pdbx_seq_one_letter_code
_entity_poly.pdbx_strand_id
1 'polypeptide(L)'
;QLDDLRRGFTLDNRTGGDFQLDMRYGPETQTSACDWIRAPGNEETMARHISYYGNLPLRVCFRFVKALKREKVETAGHLRAVLDVTVPEPMASIPTRAAVDAVPEPEFDGHAWLEANSQTASHRNFQHRALVGLRALVNDERPQLLEGLRQAAEVVRPEGRVCVLTREPWERQLVQWFAKEHPRVVLAGEETIDPAEAATLRQPPETTVWTIQRVMHGSAFTVKNAAAPPTRQELERSFLHWLSGANTGAVLRGYPATNFRKTQSPQDRKREKEMLRRRFEPRRNQRNARAHMGR
;
A
#
# COMPACT_ATOMS: atom_id res chain seq x y z
N GLN A 1 10.48 13.45 9.65
CA GLN A 1 9.23 13.80 8.93
C GLN A 1 8.14 14.18 9.92
N LEU A 2 7.87 13.35 10.93
CA LEU A 2 6.94 13.69 12.02
C LEU A 2 7.43 14.90 12.83
N ASP A 3 8.73 14.96 13.15
CA ASP A 3 9.31 16.08 13.92
C ASP A 3 9.43 17.40 13.12
N ASP A 4 9.27 17.34 11.79
CA ASP A 4 9.38 18.53 10.93
C ASP A 4 7.99 19.09 10.65
N LEU A 5 7.66 20.19 11.32
CA LEU A 5 6.36 20.87 11.23
C LEU A 5 6.00 21.24 9.78
N ARG A 6 6.97 21.57 8.93
CA ARG A 6 6.73 21.96 7.53
C ARG A 6 6.17 20.82 6.68
N ARG A 7 6.28 19.57 7.15
CA ARG A 7 5.75 18.39 6.47
C ARG A 7 4.27 18.18 6.72
N GLY A 8 3.66 18.90 7.67
CA GLY A 8 2.21 18.88 7.88
C GLY A 8 1.67 17.58 8.47
N PHE A 9 2.50 16.77 9.12
CA PHE A 9 2.05 15.56 9.81
C PHE A 9 1.60 15.84 11.25
N THR A 10 2.04 16.93 11.88
CA THR A 10 1.83 17.16 13.31
C THR A 10 0.59 18.03 13.59
N LEU A 11 -0.23 17.58 14.54
CA LEU A 11 -1.46 18.16 15.13
C LEU A 11 -1.28 19.18 16.28
N ASP A 12 -0.05 19.39 16.76
CA ASP A 12 0.18 19.84 18.14
C ASP A 12 -0.41 21.22 18.46
N ASN A 13 -1.04 21.30 19.63
CA ASN A 13 -1.57 22.52 20.25
C ASN A 13 -0.48 23.57 20.48
N ARG A 14 0.73 23.13 20.87
CA ARG A 14 1.81 24.03 21.30
C ARG A 14 2.31 24.95 20.19
N THR A 15 2.25 24.48 18.95
CA THR A 15 2.74 25.20 17.77
C THR A 15 1.68 26.05 17.07
N GLY A 16 0.43 26.06 17.55
CA GLY A 16 -0.68 26.81 16.94
C GLY A 16 -1.14 26.30 15.56
N GLY A 17 -0.41 25.36 14.95
CA GLY A 17 -0.80 24.69 13.71
C GLY A 17 -0.68 25.54 12.44
N ASP A 18 0.03 26.67 12.47
CA ASP A 18 0.14 27.62 11.35
C ASP A 18 1.19 27.21 10.30
N PHE A 19 1.19 25.94 9.92
CA PHE A 19 2.05 25.39 8.88
C PHE A 19 1.20 24.68 7.83
N GLN A 20 1.67 24.76 6.58
CA GLN A 20 0.96 24.22 5.42
C GLN A 20 0.73 22.72 5.57
N LEU A 21 -0.49 22.29 5.23
CA LEU A 21 -0.87 20.89 5.23
C LEU A 21 -0.33 20.18 3.99
N ASP A 22 0.86 19.59 4.09
CA ASP A 22 1.53 18.87 3.00
C ASP A 22 1.24 17.35 3.01
N MET A 23 1.68 16.63 4.05
CA MET A 23 1.54 15.17 4.24
C MET A 23 2.17 14.26 3.18
N ARG A 24 2.96 14.78 2.23
CA ARG A 24 3.73 13.93 1.30
C ARG A 24 4.95 13.30 1.96
N TYR A 25 5.33 12.09 1.54
CA TYR A 25 6.59 11.44 1.94
C TYR A 25 7.80 11.97 1.18
N GLY A 26 7.62 12.33 -0.09
CA GLY A 26 8.70 12.80 -0.94
C GLY A 26 8.22 13.73 -2.05
N PRO A 27 9.15 14.34 -2.80
CA PRO A 27 8.84 15.31 -3.85
C PRO A 27 8.20 14.68 -5.10
N GLU A 28 8.41 13.38 -5.33
CA GLU A 28 7.78 12.60 -6.40
C GLU A 28 6.25 12.61 -6.35
N THR A 29 5.67 12.75 -5.16
CA THR A 29 4.23 12.96 -5.00
C THR A 29 3.88 14.39 -5.41
N GLN A 30 3.18 14.55 -6.53
CA GLN A 30 2.92 15.87 -7.10
C GLN A 30 1.86 16.68 -6.34
N THR A 31 0.89 16.02 -5.73
CA THR A 31 -0.27 16.66 -5.10
C THR A 31 -0.16 16.63 -3.58
N SER A 32 -0.15 17.79 -2.92
CA SER A 32 -0.18 17.87 -1.45
C SER A 32 -1.58 17.60 -0.87
N ALA A 33 -1.69 17.39 0.44
CA ALA A 33 -2.98 17.28 1.12
C ALA A 33 -3.85 18.54 0.92
N CYS A 34 -3.25 19.73 1.00
CA CYS A 34 -3.95 20.98 0.73
C CYS A 34 -4.49 21.04 -0.72
N ASP A 35 -3.70 20.62 -1.70
CA ASP A 35 -4.12 20.60 -3.10
C ASP A 35 -5.25 19.58 -3.35
N TRP A 36 -5.18 18.42 -2.69
CA TRP A 36 -6.26 17.44 -2.69
C TRP A 36 -7.56 18.02 -2.14
N ILE A 37 -7.51 18.77 -1.04
CA ILE A 37 -8.70 19.40 -0.45
C ILE A 37 -9.28 20.48 -1.38
N ARG A 38 -8.42 21.28 -2.02
CA ARG A 38 -8.82 22.39 -2.90
C ARG A 38 -9.37 21.93 -4.25
N ALA A 39 -8.92 20.80 -4.78
CA ALA A 39 -9.31 20.34 -6.10
C ALA A 39 -10.84 20.14 -6.22
N PRO A 40 -11.52 20.67 -7.25
CA PRO A 40 -12.97 20.58 -7.37
C PRO A 40 -13.43 19.17 -7.76
N GLY A 41 -14.59 18.73 -7.25
CA GLY A 41 -15.29 17.52 -7.71
C GLY A 41 -14.70 16.17 -7.26
N ASN A 42 -13.76 16.16 -6.32
CA ASN A 42 -13.12 14.94 -5.80
C ASN A 42 -13.65 14.48 -4.43
N GLU A 43 -14.74 15.07 -3.92
CA GLU A 43 -15.25 14.84 -2.56
C GLU A 43 -15.58 13.36 -2.31
N GLU A 44 -16.26 12.74 -3.28
CA GLU A 44 -16.63 11.34 -3.21
C GLU A 44 -15.40 10.42 -3.21
N THR A 45 -14.44 10.72 -4.09
CA THR A 45 -13.17 9.99 -4.16
C THR A 45 -12.42 10.07 -2.85
N MET A 46 -12.26 11.27 -2.28
CA MET A 46 -11.61 11.47 -0.98
C MET A 46 -12.32 10.70 0.13
N ALA A 47 -13.65 10.82 0.22
CA ALA A 47 -14.41 10.17 1.28
C ALA A 47 -14.30 8.64 1.21
N ARG A 48 -14.35 8.05 0.00
CA ARG A 48 -14.17 6.61 -0.20
C ARG A 48 -12.76 6.13 0.17
N HIS A 49 -11.71 6.88 -0.19
CA HIS A 49 -10.33 6.53 0.15
C HIS A 49 -10.08 6.63 1.66
N ILE A 50 -10.50 7.73 2.28
CA ILE A 50 -10.37 7.91 3.74
C ILE A 50 -11.15 6.82 4.49
N SER A 51 -12.36 6.49 4.02
CA SER A 51 -13.16 5.39 4.59
C SER A 51 -12.46 4.05 4.49
N TYR A 52 -11.87 3.75 3.33
CA TYR A 52 -11.15 2.49 3.09
C TYR A 52 -9.90 2.37 3.96
N TYR A 53 -9.01 3.35 3.90
CA TYR A 53 -7.73 3.32 4.60
C TYR A 53 -7.86 3.55 6.10
N GLY A 54 -8.72 4.49 6.50
CA GLY A 54 -8.99 4.77 7.90
C GLY A 54 -9.91 3.76 8.56
N ASN A 55 -10.52 2.83 7.81
CA ASN A 55 -11.55 1.92 8.34
C ASN A 55 -12.65 2.70 9.11
N LEU A 56 -13.21 3.71 8.44
CA LEU A 56 -14.22 4.61 8.99
C LEU A 56 -15.53 4.51 8.19
N PRO A 57 -16.70 4.71 8.81
CA PRO A 57 -17.96 4.73 8.09
C PRO A 57 -17.98 5.83 7.01
N LEU A 58 -18.41 5.47 5.81
CA LEU A 58 -18.41 6.37 4.65
C LEU A 58 -19.20 7.67 4.90
N ARG A 59 -20.32 7.60 5.63
CA ARG A 59 -21.12 8.76 6.06
C ARG A 59 -20.29 9.79 6.84
N VAL A 60 -19.43 9.33 7.75
CA VAL A 60 -18.59 10.22 8.57
C VAL A 60 -17.52 10.86 7.71
N CYS A 61 -16.92 10.08 6.80
CA CYS A 61 -15.92 10.57 5.86
C CYS A 61 -16.49 11.63 4.90
N PHE A 62 -17.74 11.49 4.44
CA PHE A 62 -18.41 12.53 3.66
C PHE A 62 -18.60 13.83 4.45
N ARG A 63 -19.02 13.75 5.73
CA ARG A 63 -19.13 14.93 6.59
C ARG A 63 -17.79 15.61 6.77
N PHE A 64 -16.74 14.81 7.03
CA PHE A 64 -15.37 15.27 7.18
C PHE A 64 -14.88 16.01 5.93
N VAL A 65 -14.94 15.37 4.76
CA VAL A 65 -14.48 15.96 3.50
C VAL A 65 -15.27 17.23 3.15
N LYS A 66 -16.58 17.23 3.39
CA LYS A 66 -17.42 18.42 3.17
C LYS A 66 -16.99 19.58 4.09
N ALA A 67 -16.65 19.30 5.34
CA ALA A 67 -16.15 20.29 6.28
C ALA A 67 -14.76 20.81 5.86
N LEU A 68 -13.83 19.94 5.45
CA LEU A 68 -12.50 20.34 4.96
C LEU A 68 -12.60 21.37 3.83
N LYS A 69 -13.52 21.14 2.88
CA LYS A 69 -13.72 22.05 1.75
C LYS A 69 -14.43 23.33 2.13
N ARG A 70 -15.44 23.26 3.00
CA ARG A 70 -16.19 24.44 3.46
C ARG A 70 -15.28 25.42 4.19
N GLU A 71 -14.43 24.90 5.07
CA GLU A 71 -13.50 25.70 5.88
C GLU A 71 -12.22 26.09 5.10
N LYS A 72 -12.07 25.65 3.84
CA LYS A 72 -10.89 25.88 3.00
C LYS A 72 -9.60 25.58 3.77
N VAL A 73 -9.47 24.34 4.24
CA VAL A 73 -8.32 23.93 5.07
C VAL A 73 -7.01 24.08 4.29
N GLU A 74 -6.07 24.85 4.86
CA GLU A 74 -4.74 25.09 4.30
C GLU A 74 -3.62 24.72 5.27
N THR A 75 -3.89 24.84 6.57
CA THR A 75 -2.93 24.60 7.64
C THR A 75 -3.33 23.40 8.50
N ALA A 76 -2.36 22.84 9.23
CA ALA A 76 -2.62 21.78 10.20
C ALA A 76 -3.60 22.21 11.31
N GLY A 77 -3.56 23.48 11.72
CA GLY A 77 -4.52 24.07 12.66
C GLY A 77 -5.95 24.07 12.14
N HIS A 78 -6.16 24.43 10.86
CA HIS A 78 -7.48 24.36 10.23
C HIS A 78 -7.99 22.91 10.16
N LEU A 79 -7.12 21.97 9.80
CA LEU A 79 -7.46 20.55 9.74
C LEU A 79 -7.92 20.04 11.11
N ARG A 80 -7.19 20.40 12.17
CA ARG A 80 -7.53 20.05 13.53
C ARG A 80 -8.90 20.58 13.94
N ALA A 81 -9.17 21.86 13.70
CA ALA A 81 -10.47 22.46 14.02
C ALA A 81 -11.63 21.71 13.33
N VAL A 82 -11.42 21.28 12.07
CA VAL A 82 -12.41 20.45 11.36
C VAL A 82 -12.55 19.06 12.00
N LEU A 83 -11.45 18.41 12.36
CA LEU A 83 -11.47 17.10 13.01
C LEU A 83 -12.24 17.15 14.33
N ASP A 84 -12.01 18.16 15.17
CA ASP A 84 -12.65 18.33 16.46
C ASP A 84 -14.18 18.49 16.35
N VAL A 85 -14.66 19.24 15.33
CA VAL A 85 -16.09 19.47 15.08
C VAL A 85 -16.76 18.30 14.33
N THR A 86 -15.99 17.53 13.57
CA THR A 86 -16.53 16.42 12.76
C THR A 86 -16.85 15.19 13.58
N VAL A 87 -16.18 15.02 14.73
CA VAL A 87 -16.39 13.82 15.54
C VAL A 87 -17.88 13.70 15.89
N PRO A 88 -18.50 12.55 15.62
CA PRO A 88 -19.87 12.34 16.04
C PRO A 88 -19.98 12.48 17.56
N GLU A 89 -20.94 13.29 18.03
CA GLU A 89 -21.61 13.09 19.33
C GLU A 89 -21.80 11.59 19.56
N PRO A 90 -21.53 11.10 20.77
CA PRO A 90 -20.83 9.84 20.97
C PRO A 90 -21.49 8.66 20.27
N MET A 91 -20.68 7.69 19.88
CA MET A 91 -21.11 6.29 19.72
C MET A 91 -21.54 5.74 21.10
N ALA A 92 -22.62 6.31 21.66
CA ALA A 92 -23.03 6.32 23.05
C ALA A 92 -23.69 5.02 23.53
N SER A 93 -23.19 3.87 23.09
CA SER A 93 -23.70 2.57 23.54
C SER A 93 -22.61 1.53 23.72
N ILE A 94 -21.45 1.95 24.23
CA ILE A 94 -20.50 1.02 24.87
C ILE A 94 -20.30 1.53 26.30
N PRO A 95 -20.67 0.78 27.34
CA PRO A 95 -20.45 1.20 28.72
C PRO A 95 -18.94 1.19 28.99
N THR A 96 -18.35 2.38 29.08
CA THR A 96 -16.99 2.58 29.58
C THR A 96 -16.99 2.17 31.06
N ARG A 97 -16.38 1.03 31.37
CA ARG A 97 -16.25 0.58 32.74
C ARG A 97 -15.18 1.43 33.43
N ALA A 98 -15.63 2.18 34.43
CA ALA A 98 -14.92 2.78 35.56
C ALA A 98 -13.54 3.43 35.30
N ALA A 99 -13.51 4.74 35.52
CA ALA A 99 -12.48 5.46 36.28
C ALA A 99 -11.13 4.74 36.42
N VAL A 100 -10.22 5.03 35.49
CA VAL A 100 -8.78 5.00 35.78
C VAL A 100 -8.32 6.44 35.62
N ASP A 101 -7.52 6.85 36.60
CA ASP A 101 -7.20 8.24 36.95
C ASP A 101 -6.84 9.15 35.77
N ALA A 102 -7.07 10.45 36.00
CA ALA A 102 -6.73 11.57 35.13
C ALA A 102 -5.24 11.52 34.68
N VAL A 103 -4.97 10.75 33.63
CA VAL A 103 -3.78 10.94 32.80
C VAL A 103 -4.01 12.24 32.04
N PRO A 104 -3.10 13.23 32.12
CA PRO A 104 -3.20 14.44 31.32
C PRO A 104 -3.39 14.04 29.85
N GLU A 105 -4.37 14.64 29.18
CA GLU A 105 -4.55 14.52 27.73
C GLU A 105 -3.17 14.63 27.05
N PRO A 106 -2.62 13.56 26.45
CA PRO A 106 -1.38 13.68 25.70
C PRO A 106 -1.64 14.58 24.51
N GLU A 107 -0.88 15.67 24.40
CA GLU A 107 -0.96 16.60 23.28
C GLU A 107 -0.54 15.90 21.99
N PHE A 108 -1.15 16.27 20.85
CA PHE A 108 -0.87 15.65 19.55
C PHE A 108 0.53 16.04 19.06
N ASP A 109 1.58 15.44 19.58
CA ASP A 109 2.97 15.84 19.45
C ASP A 109 3.71 15.12 18.31
N GLY A 110 3.06 14.89 17.17
CA GLY A 110 3.67 14.19 16.01
C GLY A 110 3.94 12.69 16.25
N HIS A 111 4.09 12.25 17.51
CA HIS A 111 4.14 10.85 17.92
C HIS A 111 2.75 10.25 18.19
N ALA A 112 1.71 11.08 18.27
CA ALA A 112 0.30 10.66 18.30
C ALA A 112 -0.13 9.78 17.10
N TRP A 113 0.67 9.72 16.02
CA TRP A 113 0.51 8.74 14.94
C TRP A 113 0.85 7.30 15.34
N LEU A 114 1.71 7.14 16.35
CA LEU A 114 2.29 5.88 16.79
C LEU A 114 1.59 5.29 18.01
N GLU A 115 0.77 6.08 18.70
CA GLU A 115 -0.08 5.61 19.79
C GLU A 115 -1.26 4.81 19.21
N ALA A 116 -1.20 3.48 19.32
CA ALA A 116 -2.34 2.66 18.92
C ALA A 116 -3.50 2.83 19.89
N ASN A 117 -4.71 2.87 19.31
CA ASN A 117 -6.00 2.43 19.84
C ASN A 117 -5.98 2.00 21.33
N SER A 118 -5.94 2.95 22.25
CA SER A 118 -6.57 2.71 23.55
C SER A 118 -8.07 2.68 23.28
N GLN A 119 -8.78 1.68 23.81
CA GLN A 119 -10.24 1.52 23.67
C GLN A 119 -11.04 2.64 24.37
N THR A 120 -10.44 3.81 24.55
CA THR A 120 -10.92 4.89 25.38
C THR A 120 -11.01 6.17 24.54
N ALA A 121 -12.25 6.61 24.35
CA ALA A 121 -12.74 7.74 23.56
C ALA A 121 -12.86 7.50 22.04
N SER A 122 -14.12 7.39 21.58
CA SER A 122 -14.52 7.35 20.16
C SER A 122 -13.99 8.52 19.31
N HIS A 123 -13.48 9.57 19.95
CA HIS A 123 -13.00 10.81 19.35
C HIS A 123 -11.56 10.67 18.82
N ARG A 124 -10.62 10.15 19.63
CA ARG A 124 -9.22 9.95 19.21
C ARG A 124 -9.05 8.87 18.14
N ASN A 125 -9.84 7.79 18.21
CA ASN A 125 -9.87 6.77 17.17
C ASN A 125 -10.32 7.32 15.81
N PHE A 126 -11.20 8.33 15.78
CA PHE A 126 -11.60 8.96 14.52
C PHE A 126 -10.48 9.82 13.93
N GLN A 127 -9.85 10.68 14.74
CA GLN A 127 -8.83 11.61 14.26
C GLN A 127 -7.64 10.88 13.64
N HIS A 128 -7.06 9.91 14.36
CA HIS A 128 -5.97 9.08 13.86
C HIS A 128 -6.33 8.40 12.54
N ARG A 129 -7.50 7.74 12.48
CA ARG A 129 -7.97 7.04 11.28
C ARG A 129 -8.23 7.96 10.10
N ALA A 130 -8.79 9.15 10.34
CA ALA A 130 -9.03 10.13 9.29
C ALA A 130 -7.71 10.65 8.71
N LEU A 131 -6.71 10.86 9.57
CA LEU A 131 -5.36 11.28 9.18
C LEU A 131 -4.61 10.19 8.43
N VAL A 132 -4.66 8.93 8.89
CA VAL A 132 -4.14 7.76 8.15
C VAL A 132 -4.78 7.68 6.78
N GLY A 133 -6.10 7.86 6.70
CA GLY A 133 -6.82 7.85 5.43
C GLY A 133 -6.41 8.96 4.47
N LEU A 134 -6.21 10.19 4.98
CA LEU A 134 -5.76 11.32 4.18
C LEU A 134 -4.30 11.14 3.71
N ARG A 135 -3.42 10.70 4.61
CA ARG A 135 -2.01 10.40 4.30
C ARG A 135 -1.88 9.33 3.22
N ALA A 136 -2.64 8.24 3.36
CA ALA A 136 -2.63 7.12 2.42
C ALA A 136 -3.19 7.51 1.04
N LEU A 137 -4.16 8.44 1.01
CA LEU A 137 -4.65 9.06 -0.23
C LEU A 137 -3.56 9.91 -0.89
N VAL A 138 -2.90 10.79 -0.13
CA VAL A 138 -1.88 11.71 -0.68
C VAL A 138 -0.72 10.95 -1.29
N ASN A 139 -0.27 9.88 -0.62
CA ASN A 139 0.94 9.14 -1.01
C ASN A 139 0.67 7.89 -1.85
N ASP A 140 -0.58 7.64 -2.27
CA ASP A 140 -0.96 6.45 -3.04
C ASP A 140 -0.40 5.15 -2.42
N GLU A 141 -0.53 5.01 -1.09
CA GLU A 141 0.25 4.00 -0.34
C GLU A 141 -0.05 2.55 -0.76
N ARG A 142 -1.32 2.23 -1.07
CA ARG A 142 -1.69 0.88 -1.50
C ARG A 142 -1.07 0.46 -2.83
N PRO A 143 -1.24 1.19 -3.95
CA PRO A 143 -0.63 0.79 -5.21
C PRO A 143 0.90 0.78 -5.10
N GLN A 144 1.51 1.70 -4.34
CA GLN A 144 2.95 1.70 -4.08
C GLN A 144 3.41 0.44 -3.33
N LEU A 145 2.73 0.07 -2.24
CA LEU A 145 3.04 -1.15 -1.49
C LEU A 145 2.84 -2.40 -2.35
N LEU A 146 1.72 -2.49 -3.09
CA LEU A 146 1.45 -3.63 -3.96
C LEU A 146 2.50 -3.78 -5.07
N GLU A 147 2.90 -2.68 -5.69
CA GLU A 147 3.90 -2.68 -6.74
C GLU A 147 5.29 -3.01 -6.20
N GLY A 148 5.66 -2.46 -5.03
CA GLY A 148 6.86 -2.83 -4.31
C GLY A 148 6.92 -4.32 -3.99
N LEU A 149 5.82 -4.91 -3.52
CA LEU A 149 5.71 -6.36 -3.27
C LEU A 149 5.90 -7.19 -4.53
N ARG A 150 5.28 -6.79 -5.65
CA ARG A 150 5.41 -7.48 -6.94
C ARG A 150 6.86 -7.46 -7.44
N GLN A 151 7.47 -6.29 -7.46
CA GLN A 151 8.85 -6.14 -7.91
C GLN A 151 9.83 -6.87 -6.99
N ALA A 152 9.64 -6.79 -5.68
CA ALA A 152 10.46 -7.53 -4.72
C ALA A 152 10.38 -9.05 -4.95
N ALA A 153 9.18 -9.59 -5.21
CA ALA A 153 8.99 -11.01 -5.52
C ALA A 153 9.64 -11.45 -6.85
N GLU A 154 9.83 -10.53 -7.79
CA GLU A 154 10.51 -10.81 -9.05
C GLU A 154 12.05 -10.80 -8.92
N VAL A 155 12.59 -9.83 -8.18
CA VAL A 155 14.03 -9.60 -8.05
C VAL A 155 14.67 -10.52 -7.02
N VAL A 156 13.95 -10.90 -5.96
CA VAL A 156 14.48 -11.77 -4.91
C VAL A 156 14.90 -13.13 -5.50
N ARG A 157 16.07 -13.65 -5.10
CA ARG A 157 16.54 -14.96 -5.58
C ARG A 157 15.57 -16.08 -5.16
N PRO A 158 15.56 -17.24 -5.84
CA PRO A 158 14.84 -18.42 -5.36
C PRO A 158 15.21 -18.69 -3.89
N GLU A 159 14.21 -19.02 -3.06
CA GLU A 159 14.32 -19.19 -1.60
C GLU A 159 14.71 -17.94 -0.80
N GLY A 160 14.96 -16.81 -1.46
CA GLY A 160 15.15 -15.54 -0.79
C GLY A 160 13.86 -15.04 -0.15
N ARG A 161 14.03 -14.15 0.83
CA ARG A 161 12.97 -13.62 1.67
C ARG A 161 12.78 -12.12 1.44
N VAL A 162 11.54 -11.68 1.51
CA VAL A 162 11.11 -10.28 1.53
C VAL A 162 10.42 -10.06 2.87
N CYS A 163 10.94 -9.14 3.67
CA CYS A 163 10.33 -8.75 4.95
C CYS A 163 9.54 -7.47 4.76
N VAL A 164 8.30 -7.45 5.26
CA VAL A 164 7.39 -6.31 5.14
C VAL A 164 6.93 -5.93 6.53
N LEU A 165 7.05 -4.66 6.90
CA LEU A 165 6.52 -4.13 8.15
C LEU A 165 5.16 -3.51 7.87
N THR A 166 4.14 -3.90 8.63
CA THR A 166 2.81 -3.31 8.56
C THR A 166 2.40 -2.75 9.90
N ARG A 167 1.73 -1.60 9.90
CA ARG A 167 1.19 -0.95 11.10
C ARG A 167 -0.32 -0.76 11.03
N GLU A 168 -0.88 -0.79 9.82
CA GLU A 168 -2.31 -0.57 9.61
C GLU A 168 -3.04 -1.86 9.17
N PRO A 169 -4.32 -2.04 9.55
CA PRO A 169 -5.09 -3.23 9.19
C PRO A 169 -5.19 -3.48 7.68
N TRP A 170 -5.28 -2.43 6.87
CA TRP A 170 -5.39 -2.56 5.41
C TRP A 170 -4.07 -3.05 4.78
N GLU A 171 -2.91 -2.71 5.35
CA GLU A 171 -1.60 -3.17 4.91
C GLU A 171 -1.46 -4.68 5.16
N ARG A 172 -1.83 -5.12 6.36
CA ARG A 172 -1.90 -6.54 6.75
C ARG A 172 -2.74 -7.34 5.75
N GLN A 173 -3.95 -6.88 5.48
CA GLN A 173 -4.85 -7.54 4.53
C GLN A 173 -4.24 -7.62 3.13
N LEU A 174 -3.57 -6.55 2.67
CA LEU A 174 -2.92 -6.52 1.37
C LEU A 174 -1.76 -7.52 1.28
N VAL A 175 -0.92 -7.60 2.30
CA VAL A 175 0.22 -8.53 2.36
C VAL A 175 -0.26 -9.99 2.38
N GLN A 176 -1.26 -10.29 3.22
CA GLN A 176 -1.86 -11.64 3.28
C GLN A 176 -2.49 -12.03 1.94
N TRP A 177 -3.27 -11.13 1.34
CA TRP A 177 -3.87 -11.35 0.02
C TRP A 177 -2.80 -11.56 -1.05
N PHE A 178 -1.77 -10.71 -1.09
CA PHE A 178 -0.68 -10.83 -2.04
C PHE A 178 0.04 -12.18 -1.91
N ALA A 179 0.40 -12.56 -0.69
CA ALA A 179 1.06 -13.84 -0.43
C ALA A 179 0.17 -15.03 -0.79
N LYS A 180 -1.16 -14.94 -0.60
CA LYS A 180 -2.13 -15.96 -1.00
C LYS A 180 -2.25 -16.09 -2.52
N GLU A 181 -2.39 -14.99 -3.24
CA GLU A 181 -2.67 -14.98 -4.69
C GLU A 181 -1.41 -15.10 -5.57
N HIS A 182 -0.23 -14.73 -5.07
CA HIS A 182 0.94 -14.65 -5.93
C HIS A 182 1.56 -16.04 -6.24
N PRO A 183 1.82 -16.40 -7.51
CA PRO A 183 2.13 -17.78 -7.90
C PRO A 183 3.53 -18.27 -7.52
N ARG A 184 4.42 -17.40 -7.03
CA ARG A 184 5.84 -17.72 -6.78
C ARG A 184 6.30 -17.48 -5.35
N VAL A 185 5.41 -17.05 -4.47
CA VAL A 185 5.76 -16.76 -3.09
C VAL A 185 4.78 -17.42 -2.14
N VAL A 186 5.26 -17.68 -0.93
CA VAL A 186 4.48 -18.19 0.20
C VAL A 186 4.73 -17.29 1.40
N LEU A 187 3.75 -17.20 2.29
CA LEU A 187 3.95 -16.59 3.59
C LEU A 187 4.74 -17.57 4.46
N ALA A 188 5.94 -17.18 4.88
CA ALA A 188 6.85 -18.02 5.65
C ALA A 188 6.83 -17.72 7.15
N GLY A 189 6.44 -16.51 7.54
CA GLY A 189 6.33 -16.11 8.95
C GLY A 189 5.54 -14.83 9.14
N GLU A 190 4.96 -14.71 10.32
CA GLU A 190 4.25 -13.54 10.82
C GLU A 190 4.68 -13.35 12.28
N GLU A 191 5.32 -12.22 12.58
CA GLU A 191 5.81 -11.89 13.90
C GLU A 191 5.26 -10.52 14.30
N THR A 192 4.39 -10.50 15.31
CA THR A 192 3.87 -9.24 15.86
C THR A 192 4.75 -8.83 17.03
N ILE A 193 5.08 -7.53 17.09
CA ILE A 193 5.89 -6.98 18.17
C ILE A 193 5.23 -7.24 19.53
N ASP A 194 6.03 -7.53 20.55
CA ASP A 194 5.51 -7.62 21.91
C ASP A 194 5.00 -6.24 22.38
N PRO A 195 3.83 -6.14 23.03
CA PRO A 195 3.30 -4.85 23.47
C PRO A 195 4.23 -4.05 24.39
N ALA A 196 5.04 -4.70 25.25
CA ALA A 196 5.98 -4.00 26.12
C ALA A 196 7.17 -3.46 25.33
N GLU A 197 7.65 -4.21 24.34
CA GLU A 197 8.66 -3.73 23.40
C GLU A 197 8.12 -2.60 22.52
N ALA A 198 6.88 -2.71 22.05
CA ALA A 198 6.21 -1.67 21.27
C ALA A 198 6.10 -0.36 22.05
N ALA A 199 5.73 -0.42 23.33
CA ALA A 199 5.71 0.76 24.21
C ALA A 199 7.11 1.38 24.37
N THR A 200 8.13 0.56 24.57
CA THR A 200 9.53 1.00 24.68
C THR A 200 10.02 1.69 23.41
N LEU A 201 9.68 1.13 22.25
CA LEU A 201 10.06 1.63 20.93
C LEU A 201 9.10 2.70 20.38
N ARG A 202 8.07 3.08 21.15
CA ARG A 202 6.99 3.99 20.75
C ARG A 202 6.40 3.59 19.39
N GLN A 203 6.07 2.31 19.24
CA GLN A 203 5.44 1.75 18.05
C GLN A 203 4.00 1.33 18.37
N PRO A 204 3.12 1.31 17.36
CA PRO A 204 1.82 0.67 17.50
C PRO A 204 2.00 -0.81 17.91
N PRO A 205 1.34 -1.33 18.96
CA PRO A 205 1.32 -2.76 19.30
C PRO A 205 0.84 -3.66 18.16
N GLU A 206 0.09 -3.12 17.20
CA GLU A 206 -0.35 -3.86 16.01
C GLU A 206 0.75 -4.02 14.94
N THR A 207 1.97 -3.54 15.20
CA THR A 207 3.08 -3.62 14.24
C THR A 207 3.48 -5.08 14.02
N THR A 208 3.38 -5.53 12.77
CA THR A 208 3.66 -6.91 12.38
C THR A 208 4.73 -6.95 11.30
N VAL A 209 5.70 -7.86 11.46
CA VAL A 209 6.69 -8.23 10.45
C VAL A 209 6.18 -9.46 9.70
N TRP A 210 6.06 -9.34 8.38
CA TRP A 210 5.67 -10.42 7.49
C TRP A 210 6.88 -10.90 6.71
N THR A 211 7.16 -12.19 6.78
CA THR A 211 8.21 -12.81 5.99
C THR A 211 7.60 -13.55 4.81
N ILE A 212 7.84 -13.06 3.60
CA ILE A 212 7.41 -13.68 2.34
C ILE A 212 8.62 -14.38 1.72
N GLN A 213 8.51 -15.66 1.39
CA GLN A 213 9.59 -16.42 0.77
C GLN A 213 9.25 -16.78 -0.67
N ARG A 214 10.22 -16.61 -1.58
CA ARG A 214 10.11 -17.07 -2.96
C ARG A 214 10.36 -18.57 -3.04
N VAL A 215 9.49 -19.31 -3.72
CA VAL A 215 9.69 -20.76 -3.92
C VAL A 215 10.83 -21.04 -4.90
N MET A 216 11.57 -22.13 -4.68
CA MET A 216 12.74 -22.50 -5.49
C MET A 216 12.35 -22.76 -6.96
N HIS A 217 11.39 -23.65 -7.16
CA HIS A 217 10.91 -24.10 -8.46
C HIS A 217 9.39 -24.29 -8.46
N GLY A 218 8.79 -24.22 -9.65
CA GLY A 218 7.37 -24.50 -9.82
C GLY A 218 6.45 -23.39 -9.29
N SER A 219 5.24 -23.81 -8.91
CA SER A 219 4.16 -22.94 -8.45
C SER A 219 4.01 -23.01 -6.93
N ALA A 220 3.92 -21.85 -6.29
CA ALA A 220 3.60 -21.75 -4.87
C ALA A 220 2.22 -22.33 -4.54
N PHE A 221 1.30 -22.42 -5.51
CA PHE A 221 -0.03 -22.99 -5.29
C PHE A 221 0.00 -24.46 -4.88
N THR A 222 1.04 -25.23 -5.24
CA THR A 222 1.18 -26.61 -4.76
C THR A 222 1.37 -26.65 -3.25
N VAL A 223 2.22 -25.77 -2.71
CA VAL A 223 2.45 -25.67 -1.26
C VAL A 223 1.21 -25.08 -0.56
N LYS A 224 0.60 -24.06 -1.16
CA LYS A 224 -0.59 -23.40 -0.58
C LYS A 224 -1.78 -24.35 -0.51
N ASN A 225 -2.08 -25.08 -1.57
CA ASN A 225 -3.19 -26.03 -1.61
C ASN A 225 -2.92 -27.26 -0.72
N ALA A 226 -1.65 -27.58 -0.44
CA ALA A 226 -1.32 -28.62 0.52
C ALA A 226 -1.53 -28.14 1.98
N ALA A 227 -1.16 -26.89 2.28
CA ALA A 227 -1.33 -26.32 3.62
C ALA A 227 -2.80 -25.95 3.93
N ALA A 228 -3.50 -25.40 2.95
CA ALA A 228 -4.91 -25.04 3.04
C ALA A 228 -5.65 -25.61 1.81
N PRO A 229 -6.20 -26.83 1.92
CA PRO A 229 -6.92 -27.47 0.83
C PRO A 229 -8.09 -26.60 0.35
N PRO A 230 -8.30 -26.51 -0.98
CA PRO A 230 -9.39 -25.71 -1.53
C PRO A 230 -10.74 -26.28 -1.07
N THR A 231 -11.66 -25.38 -0.78
CA THR A 231 -13.04 -25.74 -0.48
C THR A 231 -13.71 -26.36 -1.71
N ARG A 232 -14.79 -27.12 -1.48
CA ARG A 232 -15.60 -27.68 -2.57
C ARG A 232 -16.08 -26.60 -3.56
N GLN A 233 -16.51 -25.44 -3.05
CA GLN A 233 -16.96 -24.32 -3.88
C GLN A 233 -15.83 -23.76 -4.75
N GLU A 234 -14.61 -23.67 -4.24
CA GLU A 234 -13.44 -23.22 -5.01
C GLU A 234 -13.07 -24.24 -6.10
N LEU A 235 -13.18 -25.55 -5.82
CA LEU A 235 -12.98 -26.60 -6.81
C LEU A 235 -14.04 -26.57 -7.91
N GLU A 236 -15.31 -26.46 -7.55
CA GLU A 236 -16.43 -26.32 -8.49
C GLU A 236 -16.25 -25.06 -9.37
N ARG A 237 -15.85 -23.95 -8.77
CA ARG A 237 -15.51 -22.72 -9.51
C ARG A 237 -14.34 -22.96 -10.46
N SER A 238 -13.25 -23.57 -10.01
CA SER A 238 -12.10 -23.88 -10.87
C SER A 238 -12.49 -24.77 -12.05
N PHE A 239 -13.35 -25.75 -11.81
CA PHE A 239 -13.88 -26.63 -12.85
C PHE A 239 -14.72 -25.87 -13.88
N LEU A 240 -15.64 -25.01 -13.44
CA LEU A 240 -16.45 -24.17 -14.34
C LEU A 240 -15.59 -23.17 -15.13
N HIS A 241 -14.56 -22.60 -14.53
CA HIS A 241 -13.60 -21.71 -15.21
C HIS A 241 -12.83 -22.45 -16.30
N TRP A 242 -12.46 -23.72 -16.05
CA TRP A 242 -11.83 -24.56 -17.06
C TRP A 242 -12.80 -24.91 -18.20
N LEU A 243 -14.01 -25.37 -17.88
CA LEU A 243 -15.03 -25.74 -18.88
C LEU A 243 -15.43 -24.57 -19.78
N SER A 244 -15.64 -23.39 -19.19
CA SER A 244 -16.04 -22.18 -19.93
C SER A 244 -14.88 -21.56 -20.71
N GLY A 245 -13.64 -21.99 -20.48
CA GLY A 245 -12.47 -21.32 -21.00
C GLY A 245 -12.25 -19.92 -20.43
N ALA A 246 -12.85 -19.57 -19.28
CA ALA A 246 -12.71 -18.24 -18.68
C ALA A 246 -11.25 -17.85 -18.37
N ASN A 247 -10.35 -18.84 -18.24
CA ASN A 247 -8.92 -18.64 -18.05
C ASN A 247 -8.13 -18.41 -19.35
N THR A 248 -8.76 -18.39 -20.54
CA THR A 248 -8.06 -18.09 -21.79
C THR A 248 -7.70 -16.61 -21.85
N GLY A 249 -6.42 -16.29 -21.71
CA GLY A 249 -5.91 -14.94 -21.91
C GLY A 249 -5.83 -14.53 -23.38
N ALA A 250 -5.50 -13.26 -23.64
CA ALA A 250 -5.43 -12.63 -24.96
C ALA A 250 -4.31 -13.16 -25.91
N VAL A 251 -3.81 -14.38 -25.70
CA VAL A 251 -2.81 -15.06 -26.56
C VAL A 251 -3.40 -15.39 -27.95
N LEU A 252 -4.67 -15.11 -28.17
CA LEU A 252 -5.39 -15.24 -29.44
C LEU A 252 -4.89 -14.20 -30.47
N ARG A 253 -3.72 -14.45 -31.07
CA ARG A 253 -3.21 -13.89 -32.34
C ARG A 253 -3.43 -12.38 -32.59
N GLY A 254 -3.60 -11.57 -31.55
CA GLY A 254 -3.87 -10.14 -31.64
C GLY A 254 -2.62 -9.33 -31.32
N TYR A 255 -2.47 -8.18 -31.97
CA TYR A 255 -1.53 -7.17 -31.52
C TYR A 255 -2.07 -6.52 -30.23
N PRO A 256 -1.28 -6.30 -29.16
CA PRO A 256 0.18 -6.49 -29.06
C PRO A 256 0.60 -7.84 -28.46
N ALA A 257 -0.33 -8.76 -28.14
CA ALA A 257 -0.04 -10.02 -27.43
C ALA A 257 0.98 -10.92 -28.14
N THR A 258 1.07 -10.85 -29.48
CA THR A 258 2.07 -11.56 -30.28
C THR A 258 3.53 -11.20 -29.96
N ASN A 259 3.76 -10.04 -29.35
CA ASN A 259 5.09 -9.55 -28.98
C ASN A 259 5.53 -9.99 -27.58
N PHE A 260 4.64 -10.53 -26.75
CA PHE A 260 4.96 -10.97 -25.39
C PHE A 260 5.19 -12.47 -25.33
N ARG A 261 6.31 -12.90 -24.73
CA ARG A 261 6.67 -14.31 -24.55
C ARG A 261 7.23 -14.56 -23.17
N LYS A 262 7.03 -15.77 -22.65
CA LYS A 262 7.72 -16.24 -21.45
C LYS A 262 9.14 -16.68 -21.87
N THR A 263 10.17 -16.21 -21.16
CA THR A 263 11.62 -16.44 -21.43
C THR A 263 12.10 -17.90 -21.23
N GLN A 264 11.18 -18.87 -21.29
CA GLN A 264 11.43 -20.23 -20.81
C GLN A 264 11.36 -21.31 -21.88
N SER A 265 10.87 -21.05 -23.10
CA SER A 265 10.91 -22.10 -24.13
C SER A 265 12.32 -22.25 -24.72
N PRO A 266 12.84 -23.48 -24.91
CA PRO A 266 14.15 -23.70 -25.53
C PRO A 266 14.26 -23.10 -26.94
N GLN A 267 13.16 -23.08 -27.69
CA GLN A 267 13.10 -22.50 -29.03
C GLN A 267 13.19 -20.96 -29.00
N ASP A 268 12.52 -20.33 -28.04
CA ASP A 268 12.60 -18.87 -27.86
C ASP A 268 14.02 -18.46 -27.42
N ARG A 269 14.67 -19.21 -26.52
CA ARG A 269 16.07 -18.98 -26.14
C ARG A 269 17.03 -19.09 -27.33
N LYS A 270 16.79 -20.04 -28.25
CA LYS A 270 17.61 -20.19 -29.47
C LYS A 270 17.46 -18.98 -30.39
N ARG A 271 16.22 -18.54 -30.64
CA ARG A 271 15.92 -17.35 -31.46
C ARG A 271 16.45 -16.07 -30.83
N GLU A 272 16.30 -15.91 -29.51
CA GLU A 272 16.83 -14.76 -28.78
C GLU A 272 18.37 -14.71 -28.84
N LYS A 273 19.04 -15.84 -28.61
CA LYS A 273 20.50 -15.95 -28.80
C LYS A 273 20.92 -15.63 -30.24
N GLU A 274 20.15 -16.04 -31.24
CA GLU A 274 20.41 -15.73 -32.64
C GLU A 274 20.23 -14.24 -32.94
N MET A 275 19.16 -13.61 -32.43
CA MET A 275 18.94 -12.16 -32.55
C MET A 275 20.05 -11.36 -31.87
N LEU A 276 20.45 -11.75 -30.64
CA LEU A 276 21.55 -11.10 -29.93
C LEU A 276 22.88 -11.26 -30.69
N ARG A 277 23.17 -12.45 -31.24
CA ARG A 277 24.35 -12.67 -32.09
C ARG A 277 24.36 -11.74 -33.30
N ARG A 278 23.26 -11.63 -34.04
CA ARG A 278 23.15 -10.74 -35.21
C ARG A 278 23.24 -9.25 -34.85
N ARG A 279 22.78 -8.86 -33.65
CA ARG A 279 22.78 -7.46 -33.20
C ARG A 279 24.15 -7.00 -32.67
N PHE A 280 24.94 -7.92 -32.12
CA PHE A 280 26.26 -7.67 -31.55
C PHE A 280 27.42 -8.17 -32.42
N GLU A 281 27.16 -8.77 -33.57
CA GLU A 281 28.19 -8.91 -34.59
C GLU A 281 28.64 -7.51 -35.02
N PRO A 282 29.90 -7.10 -34.73
CA PRO A 282 30.41 -5.85 -35.28
C PRO A 282 30.29 -5.97 -36.80
N ARG A 283 29.93 -4.87 -37.46
CA ARG A 283 29.92 -4.71 -38.92
C ARG A 283 31.33 -4.97 -39.49
N ARG A 284 31.81 -6.21 -39.45
CA ARG A 284 33.10 -6.66 -39.97
C ARG A 284 33.15 -6.47 -41.49
N ASN A 285 31.98 -6.44 -42.13
CA ASN A 285 31.85 -6.27 -43.58
C ASN A 285 31.81 -4.82 -44.07
N GLN A 286 31.75 -3.79 -43.21
CA GLN A 286 31.85 -2.39 -43.68
C GLN A 286 33.28 -1.84 -43.74
N ARG A 287 34.25 -2.47 -43.04
CA ARG A 287 35.68 -2.10 -43.18
C ARG A 287 36.31 -2.65 -44.46
N ASN A 288 35.86 -3.81 -44.96
CA ASN A 288 36.40 -4.38 -46.20
C ASN A 288 35.91 -3.68 -47.47
N ALA A 289 34.76 -2.99 -47.44
CA ALA A 289 34.25 -2.23 -48.58
C ALA A 289 34.98 -0.88 -48.79
N ARG A 290 35.56 -0.28 -47.73
CA ARG A 290 36.36 0.95 -47.85
C ARG A 290 37.82 0.72 -48.24
N ALA A 291 38.32 -0.52 -48.13
CA ALA A 291 39.67 -0.89 -48.56
C ALA A 291 39.79 -1.22 -50.06
N HIS A 292 38.68 -1.17 -50.82
CA HIS A 292 38.66 -1.46 -52.26
C HIS A 292 38.22 -0.28 -53.15
N MET A 293 37.97 0.91 -52.58
CA MET A 293 37.76 2.15 -53.35
C MET A 293 38.92 3.15 -53.23
N GLY A 294 40.07 2.70 -52.73
CA GLY A 294 41.31 3.48 -52.67
C GLY A 294 42.45 2.72 -53.32
N ARG A 295 42.34 2.49 -54.64
CA ARG A 295 43.45 2.20 -55.55
C ARG A 295 43.17 2.90 -56.87
#